data_AF-A0A8X6GJG6-F1
#
_entry.id   AF-A0A8X6GJG6-F1
#
_cell.length_a   1.000
_cell.length_b   1.000
_cell.length_c   1.000
_cell.angle_alpha   90.00
_cell.angle_beta   90.00
_cell.angle_gamma   90.00
#
_symmetry.space_group_name_H-M   'P 1'
#
loop_
_entity.id
_entity.type
_entity.pdbx_description
1 polymer ?
#
loop_
_entity_poly.entity_id
_entity_poly.type
_entity_poly.pdbx_seq_one_letter_code
_entity_poly.pdbx_strand_id
1 'polypeptide(L)'
;MDAVYERYHQEGCLKIENFLTLEEVEELRKGLKDLVDNMADEDTHVFSVYGVGKQKESDEYYINSGDKIRYFFENEAFDKEGKLIMDKKEALNKVGYGKPS
;
A
#
# COMPACT_ATOMS: atom_id res chain seq x y z
N MET A 1 -31.87 2.04 -18.58
CA MET A 1 -30.53 2.46 -18.15
C MET A 1 -30.46 2.15 -16.67
N ASP A 2 -29.57 1.24 -16.26
CA ASP A 2 -29.59 0.70 -14.91
C ASP A 2 -29.42 1.82 -13.89
N ALA A 3 -30.30 1.90 -12.89
CA ALA A 3 -30.29 2.95 -11.87
C ALA A 3 -28.94 3.08 -11.14
N VAL A 4 -28.15 2.00 -11.15
CA VAL A 4 -26.78 1.91 -10.65
C VAL A 4 -25.80 2.72 -11.52
N TYR A 5 -25.94 2.64 -12.83
CA TYR A 5 -25.12 3.38 -13.80
C TYR A 5 -25.38 4.88 -13.70
N GLU A 6 -26.65 5.28 -13.60
CA GLU A 6 -27.03 6.69 -13.43
C GLU A 6 -26.51 7.27 -12.11
N ARG A 7 -26.61 6.52 -11.00
CA ARG A 7 -26.04 6.94 -9.72
C ARG A 7 -24.53 7.09 -9.77
N TYR A 8 -23.81 6.18 -10.43
CA TYR A 8 -22.36 6.32 -10.61
C TYR A 8 -22.01 7.61 -11.36
N HIS A 9 -22.72 7.94 -12.43
CA HIS A 9 -22.50 9.17 -13.19
C HIS A 9 -22.83 10.45 -12.41
N GLN A 10 -23.81 10.40 -11.49
CA GLN A 10 -24.20 11.55 -10.68
C GLN A 10 -23.33 11.74 -9.42
N GLU A 11 -22.99 10.65 -8.74
CA GLU A 11 -22.27 10.67 -7.45
C GLU A 11 -20.75 10.56 -7.63
N GLY A 12 -20.26 10.16 -8.82
CA GLY A 12 -18.83 9.97 -9.11
C GLY A 12 -18.20 8.75 -8.43
N CYS A 13 -18.97 8.02 -7.63
CA CYS A 13 -18.59 6.77 -7.00
C CYS A 13 -19.82 5.88 -6.81
N LEU A 14 -19.60 4.59 -6.55
CA LEU A 14 -20.68 3.64 -6.34
C LEU A 14 -20.30 2.67 -5.22
N LYS A 15 -21.18 2.52 -4.23
CA LYS A 15 -21.05 1.48 -3.21
C LYS A 15 -21.71 0.19 -3.72
N ILE A 16 -20.92 -0.86 -3.87
CA ILE A 16 -21.41 -2.22 -4.16
C ILE A 16 -21.29 -3.05 -2.89
N GLU A 17 -22.43 -3.36 -2.28
CA GLU A 17 -22.47 -4.20 -1.09
C GLU A 17 -22.10 -5.65 -1.43
N ASN A 18 -21.36 -6.31 -0.54
CA ASN A 18 -20.94 -7.71 -0.71
C ASN A 18 -20.24 -8.00 -2.05
N PHE A 19 -19.49 -7.03 -2.58
CA PHE A 19 -18.71 -7.23 -3.80
C PHE A 19 -17.71 -8.39 -3.67
N LEU A 20 -17.13 -8.53 -2.48
CA LEU A 20 -16.33 -9.69 -2.09
C LEU A 20 -17.09 -10.51 -1.06
N THR A 21 -16.94 -11.82 -1.18
CA THR A 21 -17.31 -12.79 -0.16
C THR A 21 -16.37 -12.69 1.05
N LEU A 22 -16.80 -13.21 2.20
CA LEU A 22 -15.94 -13.26 3.38
C LEU A 22 -14.68 -14.12 3.16
N GLU A 23 -14.80 -15.17 2.34
CA GLU A 23 -13.67 -16.04 1.99
C GLU A 23 -12.63 -15.27 1.16
N GLU A 24 -13.05 -14.53 0.13
CA GLU A 24 -12.15 -13.68 -0.66
C GLU A 24 -11.46 -12.61 0.19
N VAL A 25 -12.18 -12.01 1.15
CA VAL A 25 -11.59 -11.04 2.09
C VAL A 25 -10.52 -11.69 2.97
N GLU A 26 -10.76 -12.89 3.48
CA GLU A 26 -9.79 -13.64 4.28
C GLU A 26 -8.58 -14.08 3.46
N GLU A 27 -8.78 -14.52 2.20
CA GLU A 27 -7.68 -14.84 1.29
C GLU A 27 -6.80 -13.62 1.01
N LEU A 28 -7.41 -12.45 0.75
CA LEU A 28 -6.67 -11.21 0.56
C LEU A 28 -5.88 -10.80 1.81
N ARG A 29 -6.48 -10.93 3.01
CA ARG A 29 -5.79 -10.66 4.27
C ARG A 29 -4.62 -11.60 4.49
N LYS A 30 -4.80 -12.88 4.21
CA LYS A 30 -3.74 -13.88 4.33
C LYS A 30 -2.60 -13.59 3.35
N GLY A 31 -2.92 -13.30 2.09
CA GLY A 31 -1.92 -12.92 1.09
C GLY A 31 -1.13 -11.68 1.48
N LEU A 32 -1.79 -10.65 2.00
CA LEU A 32 -1.12 -9.46 2.52
C LEU A 32 -0.20 -9.79 3.70
N LYS A 33 -0.68 -10.61 4.64
CA LYS A 33 0.13 -11.05 5.79
C LYS A 33 1.36 -11.82 5.35
N ASP A 34 1.20 -12.77 4.43
CA ASP A 34 2.31 -13.57 3.90
C ASP A 34 3.33 -12.69 3.15
N LEU A 35 2.88 -11.67 2.43
CA LEU A 35 3.79 -10.70 1.79
C LEU A 35 4.61 -9.92 2.82
N VAL A 36 3.96 -9.42 3.87
CA VAL A 36 4.64 -8.66 4.93
C VAL A 36 5.57 -9.55 5.76
N ASP A 37 5.18 -10.80 6.03
CA ASP A 37 5.99 -11.78 6.75
C ASP A 37 7.24 -12.20 5.96
N ASN A 38 7.16 -12.25 4.62
CA ASN A 38 8.28 -12.59 3.73
C ASN A 38 9.01 -11.38 3.15
N MET A 39 8.75 -10.19 3.68
CA MET A 39 9.40 -8.96 3.22
C MET A 39 10.89 -8.97 3.56
N ALA A 40 11.74 -8.78 2.55
CA ALA A 40 13.18 -8.60 2.75
C ALA A 40 13.47 -7.28 3.48
N ASP A 41 14.45 -7.26 4.37
CA ASP A 41 14.85 -6.05 5.10
C ASP A 41 15.23 -4.89 4.16
N GLU A 42 15.82 -5.23 3.00
CA GLU A 42 16.24 -4.29 1.96
C GLU A 42 15.06 -3.60 1.25
N ASP A 43 13.85 -4.18 1.31
CA ASP A 43 12.64 -3.59 0.75
C ASP A 43 11.94 -2.62 1.71
N THR A 44 12.49 -2.42 2.91
CA THR A 44 11.98 -1.43 3.87
C THR A 44 12.38 -0.03 3.41
N HIS A 45 11.50 0.68 2.71
CA HIS A 45 11.74 2.07 2.32
C HIS A 45 10.72 3.01 2.93
N VAL A 46 11.20 4.10 3.52
CA VAL A 46 10.35 5.13 4.13
C VAL A 46 9.58 5.84 3.02
N PHE A 47 8.24 5.76 3.03
CA PHE A 47 7.44 6.63 2.18
C PHE A 47 7.32 7.98 2.87
N SER A 48 8.17 8.91 2.46
CA SER A 48 8.19 10.24 3.07
C SER A 48 7.59 11.28 2.14
N VAL A 49 6.31 11.61 2.33
CA VAL A 49 5.68 12.75 1.65
C VAL A 49 6.23 14.09 2.18
N TYR A 50 6.90 14.08 3.35
CA TYR A 50 7.32 15.29 4.08
C TYR A 50 8.79 15.30 4.55
N GLY A 51 9.60 14.31 4.17
CA GLY A 51 10.98 14.17 4.64
C GLY A 51 11.97 15.05 3.87
N VAL A 52 12.36 16.16 4.48
CA VAL A 52 13.44 17.02 3.97
C VAL A 52 14.75 16.23 3.95
N GLY A 53 15.23 15.89 2.75
CA GLY A 53 16.58 15.30 2.54
C GLY A 53 16.62 13.94 1.84
N LYS A 54 15.54 13.15 1.82
CA LYS A 54 15.47 11.83 1.11
C LYS A 54 14.44 11.78 -0.02
N GLN A 55 13.93 12.93 -0.43
CA GLN A 55 12.84 13.07 -1.40
C GLN A 55 13.18 12.40 -2.75
N LYS A 56 14.41 12.56 -3.26
CA LYS A 56 14.84 11.95 -4.52
C LYS A 56 14.87 10.41 -4.51
N GLU A 57 15.35 9.79 -3.44
CA GLU A 57 15.38 8.32 -3.33
C GLU A 57 13.97 7.75 -3.15
N SER A 58 13.10 8.45 -2.41
CA SER A 58 11.68 8.10 -2.30
C SER A 58 10.95 8.24 -3.64
N ASP A 59 11.25 9.28 -4.41
CA ASP A 59 10.68 9.53 -5.73
C ASP A 59 11.15 8.47 -6.74
N GLU A 60 12.45 8.13 -6.77
CA GLU A 60 12.98 7.06 -7.64
C GLU A 60 12.42 5.68 -7.26
N TYR A 61 12.29 5.39 -5.96
CA TYR A 61 11.69 4.14 -5.49
C TYR A 61 10.21 4.04 -5.89
N TYR A 62 9.46 5.15 -5.79
CA TYR A 62 8.06 5.22 -6.21
C TYR A 62 7.89 5.15 -7.74
N ILE A 63 8.72 5.85 -8.51
CA ILE A 63 8.66 5.82 -9.99
C ILE A 63 8.98 4.41 -10.51
N ASN A 64 9.93 3.72 -9.88
CA ASN A 64 10.33 2.36 -10.25
C ASN A 64 9.54 1.27 -9.52
N SER A 65 8.47 1.60 -8.78
CA SER A 65 7.62 0.60 -8.10
C SER A 65 6.44 0.14 -8.96
N GLY A 66 6.43 0.43 -10.26
CA GLY A 66 5.30 0.11 -11.15
C GLY A 66 5.18 -1.37 -11.52
N ASP A 67 6.28 -2.11 -11.41
CA ASP A 67 6.43 -3.54 -11.74
C ASP A 67 6.85 -4.39 -10.54
N LYS A 68 6.96 -3.81 -9.34
CA LYS A 68 7.50 -4.45 -8.14
C LYS A 68 6.58 -4.27 -6.94
N ILE A 69 6.48 -5.31 -6.12
CA ILE A 69 5.84 -5.21 -4.80
C ILE A 69 6.76 -4.36 -3.92
N ARG A 70 6.34 -3.14 -3.60
CA ARG A 70 7.04 -2.25 -2.68
C ARG A 70 6.19 -1.92 -1.47
N TYR A 71 6.88 -1.62 -0.38
CA TYR A 71 6.28 -1.38 0.93
C TYR A 71 6.50 0.08 1.29
N PHE A 72 5.41 0.75 1.66
CA PHE A 72 5.42 2.16 1.98
C PHE A 72 5.02 2.32 3.44
N PHE A 73 5.96 2.78 4.24
CA PHE A 73 5.82 2.94 5.69
C PHE A 73 5.53 4.39 6.07
N GLU A 74 4.82 4.59 7.18
CA GLU A 74 4.61 5.93 7.75
C GLU A 74 5.93 6.55 8.22
N ASN A 75 6.05 7.87 8.09
CA ASN A 75 7.22 8.60 8.59
C ASN A 75 7.41 8.44 10.10
N GLU A 76 6.32 8.37 10.84
CA GLU A 76 6.32 8.25 12.31
C GLU A 76 6.81 6.88 12.78
N ALA A 77 6.89 5.89 11.86
CA ALA A 77 7.39 4.57 12.18
C ALA A 77 8.92 4.50 12.29
N PHE A 78 9.65 5.58 11.96
CA PHE A 78 11.12 5.61 11.98
C PHE A 78 11.67 6.61 13.01
N ASP A 79 12.81 6.28 13.61
CA ASP A 79 13.59 7.20 14.44
C ASP A 79 14.42 8.18 13.59
N LYS A 80 15.16 9.06 14.27
CA LYS A 80 16.05 10.06 13.66
C LYS A 80 17.23 9.43 12.89
N GLU A 81 17.52 8.15 13.12
CA GLU A 81 18.57 7.39 12.43
C GLU A 81 18.00 6.56 11.25
N GLY A 82 16.68 6.59 11.05
CA GLY A 82 15.99 5.86 9.98
C GLY A 82 15.73 4.39 10.29
N LYS A 83 15.73 4.00 11.57
CA LYS A 83 15.35 2.65 12.01
C LYS A 83 13.90 2.59 12.44
N LEU A 84 13.23 1.48 12.14
CA LEU A 84 11.87 1.23 12.59
C LEU A 84 11.80 1.18 14.11
N ILE A 85 10.89 1.96 14.69
CA ILE A 85 10.65 2.00 16.15
C ILE A 85 9.45 1.15 16.57
N MET A 86 8.74 0.57 15.60
CA MET A 86 7.57 -0.28 15.81
C MET A 86 7.59 -1.49 14.86
N ASP A 87 6.69 -2.44 15.09
CA ASP A 87 6.60 -3.64 14.24
C ASP A 87 6.30 -3.25 12.79
N LYS A 88 6.98 -3.89 11.83
CA LYS A 88 6.80 -3.66 10.39
C LYS A 88 5.33 -3.76 9.98
N LYS A 89 4.56 -4.65 10.60
CA LYS A 89 3.13 -4.85 10.33
C LYS A 89 2.28 -3.67 10.75
N GLU A 90 2.69 -2.96 11.81
CA GLU A 90 1.99 -1.79 12.34
C GLU A 90 2.47 -0.50 11.65
N ALA A 91 3.72 -0.48 11.20
CA ALA A 91 4.34 0.64 10.49
C ALA A 91 3.90 0.78 9.02
N LEU A 92 3.39 -0.30 8.43
CA LEU A 92 3.06 -0.37 7.01
C LEU A 92 1.78 0.43 6.70
N ASN A 93 1.90 1.48 5.90
CA ASN A 93 0.76 2.25 5.43
C ASN A 93 0.09 1.59 4.22
N LYS A 94 0.88 1.21 3.21
CA LYS A 94 0.38 0.62 1.96
C LYS A 94 1.41 -0.27 1.27
N VAL A 95 0.92 -1.19 0.43
CA VAL A 95 1.71 -2.04 -0.46
C VAL A 95 1.29 -1.78 -1.90
N GLY A 96 2.24 -1.59 -2.81
CA GLY A 96 2.02 -1.39 -4.25
C GLY A 96 3.33 -1.23 -5.04
N TYR A 97 3.44 -1.33 -6.36
CA TYR A 97 2.53 -1.96 -7.33
C TYR A 97 3.29 -3.03 -8.13
N GLY A 98 2.89 -4.30 -7.99
CA GLY A 98 3.14 -5.29 -9.03
C GLY A 98 2.06 -5.17 -10.10
N LYS A 99 2.35 -4.56 -11.24
CA LYS A 99 1.57 -4.86 -12.45
C LYS A 99 1.81 -6.33 -12.81
N PRO A 100 0.77 -7.16 -13.00
CA PRO A 100 0.93 -8.36 -13.80
C PRO A 100 1.26 -7.90 -15.22
N SER A 101 2.48 -8.19 -15.68
CA SER A 101 2.84 -8.18 -17.10
C SER A 101 2.27 -9.41 -17.80
#